data_AF-A0A841VQV8-F1
#
_entry.id   AF-A0A841VQV8-F1
#
_cell.length_a   1.000
_cell.length_b   1.000
_cell.length_c   1.000
_cell.angle_alpha   90.00
_cell.angle_beta   90.00
_cell.angle_gamma   90.00
#
_symmetry.space_group_name_H-M   'P 1'
#
loop_
_entity.id
_entity.type
_entity.pdbx_description
1 polymer ?
#
loop_
_entity_poly.entity_id
_entity_poly.type
_entity_poly.pdbx_seq_one_letter_code
_entity_poly.pdbx_strand_id
1 'polypeptide(L)' 'MLNAVEFQAKIQNGLIQIPDEYKQELGEGDDIKVIVLLNKKSSQKQDIIDELTENPIQVNGVLSREQIYNR' A
#
# COMPACT_ATOMS: atom_id res chain seq x y z
N MET A 1 -8.82 -16.38 30.54
CA MET A 1 -8.06 -16.78 29.34
C MET A 1 -8.10 -15.60 28.37
N LEU A 2 -7.00 -15.20 27.75
CA LEU A 2 -7.03 -14.17 26.71
C LEU A 2 -7.37 -14.85 25.38
N ASN A 3 -8.47 -14.43 24.76
CA ASN A 3 -8.86 -14.86 23.42
C ASN A 3 -8.67 -13.69 22.46
N ALA A 4 -8.19 -13.98 21.26
CA ALA A 4 -7.98 -12.99 20.21
C ALA A 4 -8.68 -13.48 18.94
N VAL A 5 -9.39 -12.57 18.29
CA VAL A 5 -10.05 -12.79 16.99
C VAL A 5 -9.44 -11.86 15.97
N GLU A 6 -9.15 -12.39 14.78
CA GLU A 6 -8.64 -11.62 13.65
C GLU A 6 -9.69 -11.63 12.54
N PHE A 7 -10.06 -10.45 12.06
CA PHE A 7 -10.97 -10.31 10.93
C PHE A 7 -10.57 -9.15 10.04
N GLN A 8 -10.94 -9.23 8.77
CA GLN A 8 -10.73 -8.16 7.80
C GLN A 8 -12.01 -7.34 7.65
N ALA A 9 -11.94 -6.06 7.99
CA ALA A 9 -13.04 -5.13 7.82
C ALA A 9 -12.59 -3.87 7.06
N LYS A 10 -13.56 -3.19 6.43
CA LYS A 10 -13.33 -1.87 5.84
C LYS A 10 -13.72 -0.79 6.83
N ILE A 11 -12.89 0.25 6.94
CA ILE A 11 -13.24 1.44 7.69
C ILE A 11 -14.29 2.21 6.89
N GLN A 12 -15.47 2.44 7.47
CA GLN A 12 -16.55 3.23 6.87
C GLN A 12 -16.89 4.37 7.82
N ASN A 13 -16.80 5.62 7.35
CA ASN A 13 -17.08 6.82 8.15
C ASN A 13 -16.28 6.88 9.48
N GLY A 14 -15.04 6.41 9.46
CA GLY A 14 -14.17 6.37 10.66
C GLY A 14 -14.49 5.23 11.63
N LEU A 15 -15.45 4.36 11.31
CA LEU A 15 -15.85 3.23 12.13
C LEU A 15 -15.37 1.91 11.52
N ILE A 16 -14.82 1.03 12.36
CA ILE A 16 -14.58 -0.38 12.02
C ILE A 16 -15.83 -1.14 12.47
N GLN A 17 -16.59 -1.68 11.53
CA GLN A 17 -17.74 -2.51 11.85
C GLN A 17 -17.26 -3.94 12.09
N ILE A 18 -17.60 -4.49 13.26
CA ILE A 18 -17.37 -5.90 13.59
C ILE A 18 -18.33 -6.74 12.75
N PRO A 19 -17.84 -7.71 11.94
CA PRO A 19 -18.69 -8.61 11.17
C PRO A 19 -19.63 -9.41 12.09
N ASP A 20 -20.83 -9.73 11.60
CA ASP A 20 -21.86 -10.39 12.41
C ASP A 20 -21.41 -11.71 13.03
N GLU A 21 -20.54 -12.45 12.35
CA GLU A 21 -19.97 -13.72 12.82
C GLU A 21 -19.18 -13.59 14.13
N TYR A 22 -18.60 -12.41 14.43
CA TYR A 22 -17.80 -12.17 15.64
C TYR A 22 -18.56 -11.44 16.74
N LYS A 23 -19.80 -10.98 16.48
CA LYS A 23 -20.60 -10.23 17.48
C LYS A 23 -21.00 -11.07 18.70
N GLN A 24 -21.03 -12.39 18.56
CA GLN A 24 -21.30 -13.29 19.68
C GLN A 24 -20.09 -13.43 20.62
N GLU A 25 -18.89 -13.21 20.11
CA GLU A 25 -17.63 -13.33 20.86
C GLU A 25 -17.16 -11.98 21.42
N LEU A 26 -17.50 -10.88 20.75
CA LEU A 26 -17.20 -9.50 21.14
C LEU A 26 -18.49 -8.83 21.63
N GLY A 27 -18.81 -9.02 22.91
CA GLY A 27 -20.03 -8.52 23.52
C GLY A 27 -20.02 -7.01 23.76
N GLU A 28 -21.22 -6.42 23.84
CA GLU A 28 -21.37 -5.03 24.28
C GLU A 28 -20.94 -4.90 25.75
N GLY A 29 -20.00 -3.99 26.03
CA GLY A 29 -19.51 -3.70 27.37
C GLY A 29 -18.21 -4.41 27.76
N ASP A 30 -17.64 -5.23 26.88
CA ASP A 30 -16.34 -5.86 27.12
C ASP A 30 -15.18 -4.87 26.91
N ASP A 31 -14.21 -4.87 27.85
CA ASP A 31 -12.96 -4.14 27.69
C ASP A 31 -12.03 -4.87 26.72
N ILE A 32 -11.87 -4.33 25.51
CA ILE A 32 -11.07 -4.95 24.44
C ILE A 32 -9.82 -4.14 24.08
N LYS A 33 -8.77 -4.86 23.65
CA LYS A 33 -7.59 -4.28 23.01
C LYS A 33 -7.64 -4.53 21.50
N VAL A 34 -7.63 -3.45 20.71
CA VAL A 34 -7.71 -3.53 19.25
C VAL A 34 -6.32 -3.32 18.63
N ILE A 35 -5.95 -4.17 17.65
CA ILE A 35 -4.75 -4.01 16.81
C ILE A 35 -5.22 -3.82 15.37
N VAL A 36 -4.84 -2.70 14.75
CA VAL A 36 -5.24 -2.37 13.37
C VAL A 36 -4.03 -2.48 12.44
N LEU A 37 -4.10 -3.40 11.48
CA LEU A 37 -3.10 -3.57 10.44
C LEU A 37 -3.62 -2.98 9.12
N LEU A 38 -2.92 -1.97 8.59
CA LEU A 38 -3.30 -1.32 7.35
C LEU A 38 -2.54 -1.95 6.17
N ASN A 39 -3.25 -2.73 5.35
CA ASN A 39 -2.73 -3.11 4.04
C ASN A 39 -2.93 -1.95 3.06
N LYS A 40 -2.09 -0.92 3.18
CA LYS A 40 -1.98 0.09 2.14
C LYS A 40 -1.33 -0.61 0.95
N LYS A 41 -2.11 -0.87 -0.10
CA LYS A 41 -1.50 -0.94 -1.43
C LYS A 41 -0.72 0.35 -1.53
N SER A 42 0.61 0.26 -1.57
CA SER A 42 1.38 1.42 -2.01
C SER A 42 0.81 1.70 -3.39
N SER A 43 0.00 2.75 -3.49
CA SER A 43 0.03 3.53 -4.70
C SER A 43 1.45 4.06 -4.73
N GLN A 44 2.41 3.23 -5.15
CA GLN A 44 3.59 3.74 -5.82
C GLN A 44 2.98 4.56 -6.93
N LYS A 45 2.81 5.87 -6.66
CA LYS A 45 2.58 6.83 -7.70
C LYS A 45 3.79 6.61 -8.58
N GLN A 46 3.57 6.00 -9.74
CA GLN A 46 4.58 5.79 -10.76
C GLN A 46 5.23 7.16 -10.92
N ASP A 47 6.46 7.27 -10.44
CA ASP A 47 7.16 8.55 -10.50
C ASP A 47 7.74 8.70 -11.90
N ILE A 48 8.23 9.90 -12.22
CA ILE A 48 8.78 10.15 -13.56
C ILE A 48 10.00 9.25 -13.86
N ILE A 49 10.69 8.75 -12.84
CA ILE A 49 11.83 7.82 -13.02
C ILE A 49 11.31 6.43 -13.36
N ASP A 50 10.27 5.95 -12.69
CA ASP A 50 9.61 4.68 -13.02
C ASP A 50 9.11 4.69 -14.48
N GLU A 51 8.44 5.77 -14.89
CA GLU A 51 7.91 5.92 -16.24
C GLU A 51 9.03 5.92 -17.30
N LEU A 52 10.11 6.65 -17.06
CA LEU A 52 11.26 6.72 -17.99
C LEU A 52 12.08 5.44 -18.04
N THR A 53 12.06 4.65 -16.96
CA THR A 53 12.73 3.34 -16.91
C THR A 53 12.00 2.32 -17.79
N GLU A 54 10.66 2.30 -17.73
CA GLU A 54 9.85 1.42 -18.57
C GLU A 54 9.72 1.93 -20.02
N ASN A 55 9.68 3.26 -20.21
CA ASN A 55 9.48 3.92 -21.49
C ASN A 55 10.56 4.99 -21.74
N PRO A 56 11.78 4.59 -22.13
CA PRO A 56 12.86 5.54 -22.37
C PRO A 56 12.55 6.46 -23.55
N ILE A 57 12.78 7.77 -23.37
CA ILE A 57 12.62 8.76 -24.44
C ILE A 57 13.78 8.65 -25.42
N GLN A 58 13.48 8.44 -26.70
CA GLN A 58 14.48 8.49 -27.76
C GLN A 58 14.82 9.94 -28.08
N VAL A 59 16.09 10.30 -27.93
CA VAL A 59 16.61 11.62 -28.31
C VAL A 59 17.55 11.50 -29.51
N ASN A 60 17.37 12.37 -30.49
CA ASN A 60 18.27 12.45 -31.65
C ASN A 60 19.48 13.34 -31.32
N GLY A 61 20.63 13.06 -31.94
CA GLY A 61 21.81 13.92 -31.83
C GLY A 61 22.72 13.68 -30.63
N VAL A 62 22.55 12.56 -29.92
CA VAL A 62 23.50 12.12 -28.89
C VAL A 62 24.74 11.51 -29.52
N LEU A 63 25.90 12.04 -29.15
CA LEU A 63 27.20 11.46 -29.51
C LEU A 63 27.47 10.25 -28.61
N SER A 64 27.99 9.18 -29.18
CA SER A 64 28.56 8.08 -28.43
C SER A 64 29.76 8.58 -27.60
N ARG A 65 30.08 7.85 -26.53
CA ARG A 65 31.24 8.16 -25.70
C ARG A 65 32.52 8.24 -26.54
N GLU A 66 32.69 7.33 -27.49
CA GLU A 66 33.82 7.33 -28.42
C GLU A 66 33.83 8.57 -29.32
N GLN A 67 32.67 9.03 -29.79
CA GLN A 67 32.55 10.25 -30.59
C GLN A 67 32.89 11.53 -29.82
N ILE A 68 32.74 11.53 -28.49
CA ILE A 68 33.11 12.67 -27.63
C ILE A 68 34.62 12.74 -27.42
N TYR A 69 35.28 11.61 -27.20
CA TYR A 69 36.72 11.56 -26.88
C TYR A 69 37.64 11.56 -28.11
N ASN A 70 37.11 11.35 -29.30
CA ASN A 70 37.86 11.40 -30.57
C ASN A 70 37.75 12.77 -31.29
N ARG A 71 37.48 13.86 -30.55
CA ARG A 71 37.54 15.25 -31.06
C ARG A 71 38.85 15.94 -30.70
#